data_AF-A0A8H7GFU7-F1
#
_entry.id   AF-A0A8H7GFU7-F1
#
_cell.length_a   1.000
_cell.length_b   1.000
_cell.length_c   1.000
_cell.angle_alpha   90.00
_cell.angle_beta   90.00
_cell.angle_gamma   90.00
#
_symmetry.space_group_name_H-M   'P 1'
#
loop_
_entity.id
_entity.type
_entity.pdbx_description
1 polymer ?
#
loop_
_entity_poly.entity_id
_entity_poly.type
_entity_poly.pdbx_seq_one_letter_code
_entity_poly.pdbx_strand_id
1 'polypeptide(L)'
;MPDSLAPTYQPSQIDHVKIFPPIGIARAGDSDESYIGPEKPDEEPRPANTFRDAHGRIKRQAVRFRAYAFDSSGVNLGEITKSGGYTLSWTVEVANKKAAWVVFRGIDEQETFELRNAGVQRYVRGPVIGLVQI
;
A
#
# COMPACT_ATOMS: atom_id res chain seq x y z
N MET A 1 -20.30 6.04 -8.72
CA MET A 1 -21.48 5.25 -8.32
C MET A 1 -21.83 5.63 -6.90
N PRO A 2 -23.07 6.00 -6.56
CA PRO A 2 -23.40 6.40 -5.20
C PRO A 2 -23.47 5.17 -4.28
N ASP A 3 -22.66 5.17 -3.21
CA ASP A 3 -22.66 4.22 -2.10
C ASP A 3 -23.90 4.44 -1.19
N SER A 4 -25.11 4.20 -1.71
CA SER A 4 -26.37 4.59 -1.01
C SER A 4 -27.27 3.45 -0.55
N LEU A 5 -26.75 2.25 -0.31
CA LEU A 5 -27.53 1.23 0.41
C LEU A 5 -27.01 1.13 1.83
N ALA A 6 -27.92 1.25 2.80
CA ALA A 6 -27.62 0.91 4.19
C ALA A 6 -27.01 -0.50 4.24
N PRO A 7 -26.04 -0.75 5.13
CA PRO A 7 -25.41 -2.05 5.23
C PRO A 7 -26.49 -3.11 5.39
N THR A 8 -26.42 -4.16 4.57
CA THR A 8 -27.39 -5.27 4.58
C THR A 8 -27.26 -6.15 5.83
N TYR A 9 -26.39 -5.77 6.77
CA TYR A 9 -26.03 -6.50 7.97
C TYR A 9 -26.15 -5.62 9.21
N GLN A 10 -26.54 -6.25 10.32
CA GLN A 10 -26.51 -5.65 11.65
C GLN A 10 -25.08 -5.76 12.22
N PRO A 11 -24.60 -4.77 12.99
CA PRO A 11 -23.27 -4.81 13.59
C PRO A 11 -23.01 -6.07 14.45
N SER A 12 -24.04 -6.60 15.09
CA SER A 12 -23.96 -7.82 15.91
C SER A 12 -23.67 -9.10 15.12
N GLN A 13 -23.82 -9.07 13.79
CA GLN A 13 -23.52 -10.21 12.92
C GLN A 13 -22.03 -10.26 12.51
N ILE A 14 -21.29 -9.18 12.75
CA ILE A 14 -19.88 -9.07 12.35
C ILE A 14 -19.02 -9.82 13.34
N ASP A 15 -18.40 -10.90 12.89
CA ASP A 15 -17.40 -11.66 13.64
C ASP A 15 -15.99 -11.09 13.42
N HIS A 16 -15.62 -10.83 12.15
CA HIS A 16 -14.33 -10.26 11.79
C HIS A 16 -14.37 -9.41 10.52
N VAL A 17 -13.29 -8.64 10.31
CA VAL A 17 -13.12 -7.73 9.16
C VAL A 17 -11.84 -8.11 8.41
N LYS A 18 -11.91 -8.06 7.08
CA LYS A 18 -10.73 -8.27 6.21
C LYS A 18 -10.57 -7.13 5.22
N ILE A 19 -9.32 -6.80 4.91
CA ILE A 19 -8.95 -5.77 3.93
C ILE A 19 -8.64 -6.44 2.60
N PHE A 20 -9.18 -5.90 1.51
CA PHE A 20 -8.93 -6.34 0.15
C PHE A 20 -8.48 -5.17 -0.74
N PRO A 21 -7.53 -5.38 -1.66
CA PRO A 21 -6.76 -6.62 -1.82
C PRO A 21 -5.79 -6.84 -0.64
N PRO A 22 -5.43 -8.10 -0.30
CA PRO A 22 -4.44 -8.37 0.74
C PRO A 22 -3.04 -7.80 0.40
N ILE A 23 -2.74 -7.72 -0.91
CA ILE A 23 -1.52 -7.10 -1.44
C ILE A 23 -1.93 -6.04 -2.44
N GLY A 24 -1.63 -4.78 -2.13
CA GLY A 24 -1.88 -3.67 -3.05
C GLY A 24 -0.72 -3.43 -4.00
N ILE A 25 -1.05 -3.15 -5.27
CA ILE A 25 -0.07 -2.83 -6.31
C ILE A 25 -0.29 -1.39 -6.76
N ALA A 26 0.70 -0.53 -6.48
CA ALA A 26 0.76 0.84 -6.99
C ALA A 26 1.94 0.99 -7.96
N ARG A 27 1.84 1.94 -8.89
CA ARG A 27 2.92 2.28 -9.83
C ARG A 27 3.31 3.74 -9.73
N ALA A 28 4.61 3.99 -9.80
CA ALA A 28 5.17 5.34 -9.80
C ALA A 28 4.80 6.10 -11.08
N GLY A 29 4.74 7.42 -10.96
CA GLY A 29 4.47 8.38 -12.02
C GLY A 29 4.87 9.77 -11.54
N ASP A 30 5.31 10.62 -12.46
CA ASP A 30 5.84 11.97 -12.23
C ASP A 30 4.79 13.09 -12.43
N SER A 31 3.56 12.73 -12.80
CA SER A 31 2.41 13.65 -12.81
C SER A 31 1.78 13.79 -11.43
N ASP A 32 1.15 14.92 -11.16
CA ASP A 32 0.30 15.15 -9.97
C ASP A 32 -1.04 14.40 -10.06
N GLU A 33 -1.40 13.94 -11.25
CA GLU A 33 -2.60 13.14 -11.48
C GLU A 33 -2.37 11.65 -11.16
N SER A 34 -3.47 10.98 -10.82
CA SER A 34 -3.49 9.53 -10.61
C SER A 34 -4.75 8.89 -11.15
N TYR A 35 -4.69 7.57 -11.35
CA TYR A 35 -5.85 6.74 -11.67
C TYR A 35 -5.84 5.49 -10.80
N ILE A 36 -7.00 4.86 -10.65
CA ILE A 36 -7.15 3.63 -9.89
C ILE A 36 -6.79 2.46 -10.80
N GLY A 37 -5.95 1.56 -10.31
CA GLY A 37 -5.60 0.34 -11.01
C GLY A 37 -6.79 -0.62 -11.18
N PRO A 38 -6.60 -1.71 -11.92
CA PRO A 38 -7.59 -2.79 -12.04
C PRO A 38 -8.01 -3.31 -10.67
N GLU A 39 -9.32 -3.49 -10.44
CA GLU A 39 -9.85 -4.09 -9.22
C GLU A 39 -10.16 -5.59 -9.41
N LYS A 40 -10.09 -6.08 -10.66
CA LYS A 40 -10.29 -7.49 -11.02
C LYS A 40 -9.18 -7.99 -11.97
N PRO A 41 -8.88 -9.30 -11.97
CA PRO A 41 -8.04 -9.89 -13.01
C PRO A 41 -8.59 -9.60 -14.41
N ASP A 42 -7.69 -9.44 -15.38
CA ASP A 42 -7.99 -9.17 -16.80
C ASP A 42 -8.78 -7.88 -17.08
N GLU A 43 -8.96 -7.02 -16.08
CA GLU A 43 -9.49 -5.68 -16.27
C GLU A 43 -8.36 -4.74 -16.72
N GLU A 44 -8.54 -4.13 -17.89
CA GLU A 44 -7.61 -3.09 -18.35
C GLU A 44 -7.75 -1.83 -17.49
N PRO A 45 -6.64 -1.22 -17.04
CA PRO A 45 -6.71 0.07 -16.38
C PRO A 45 -7.22 1.10 -17.38
N ARG A 46 -8.36 1.72 -17.08
CA ARG A 46 -8.96 2.77 -17.91
C ARG A 46 -8.89 4.11 -17.19
N PRO A 47 -7.76 4.84 -17.25
CA PRO A 47 -7.77 6.25 -16.88
C PRO A 47 -8.78 6.98 -17.77
N ALA A 48 -9.45 8.01 -17.25
CA ALA A 48 -10.57 8.68 -17.94
C ALA A 48 -10.28 9.07 -19.39
N ASN A 49 -9.01 9.42 -19.70
CA ASN A 49 -8.57 9.81 -21.04
C ASN A 49 -7.28 9.07 -21.48
N THR A 50 -6.20 9.25 -20.71
CA THR A 50 -4.84 8.79 -21.06
C THR A 50 -4.03 8.52 -19.80
N PHE A 51 -2.97 7.71 -19.94
CA PHE A 51 -1.96 7.44 -18.91
C PHE A 51 -1.00 8.62 -18.66
N ARG A 52 -1.09 9.68 -19.46
CA ARG A 52 -0.27 10.89 -19.32
C ARG A 52 -1.14 12.12 -19.07
N ASP A 53 -0.61 13.10 -18.34
CA ASP A 53 -1.29 14.39 -18.20
C ASP A 53 -1.10 15.28 -19.43
N ALA A 54 -1.66 16.49 -19.38
CA ALA A 54 -1.57 17.48 -20.47
C ALA A 54 -0.13 17.91 -20.80
N HIS A 55 0.83 17.68 -19.91
CA HIS A 55 2.25 17.99 -20.09
C HIS A 55 3.09 16.76 -20.49
N GLY A 56 2.46 15.61 -20.73
CA GLY A 56 3.13 14.37 -21.10
C GLY A 56 3.74 13.57 -19.94
N ARG A 57 3.57 14.01 -18.68
CA ARG A 57 4.04 13.31 -17.48
C ARG A 57 3.19 12.06 -17.23
N ILE A 58 3.77 11.02 -16.66
CA ILE A 58 3.11 9.73 -16.38
C ILE A 58 2.24 9.86 -15.12
N LYS A 59 0.97 9.49 -15.24
CA LYS A 59 0.04 9.43 -14.10
C LYS A 59 0.40 8.28 -13.16
N ARG A 60 0.28 8.51 -11.85
CA ARG A 60 0.47 7.46 -10.84
C ARG A 60 -0.70 6.46 -10.91
N GLN A 61 -0.39 5.16 -10.76
CA GLN A 61 -1.42 4.14 -10.55
C GLN A 61 -1.58 3.93 -9.04
N ALA A 62 -2.74 4.28 -8.51
CA ALA A 62 -3.11 4.03 -7.12
C ALA A 62 -3.82 2.69 -6.97
N VAL A 63 -3.60 2.04 -5.82
CA VAL A 63 -4.42 0.91 -5.37
C VAL A 63 -5.55 1.43 -4.49
N ARG A 64 -6.74 0.82 -4.62
CA ARG A 64 -7.85 1.04 -3.69
C ARG A 64 -7.96 -0.14 -2.75
N PHE A 65 -7.91 0.12 -1.45
CA PHE A 65 -8.23 -0.86 -0.42
C PHE A 65 -9.65 -0.68 0.06
N ARG A 66 -10.31 -1.78 0.40
CA ARG A 66 -11.68 -1.85 0.93
C ARG A 66 -11.71 -2.80 2.12
N ALA A 67 -12.58 -2.52 3.09
CA ALA A 67 -12.79 -3.37 4.25
C ALA A 67 -14.14 -4.09 4.10
N TYR A 68 -14.17 -5.40 4.39
CA TYR A 68 -15.38 -6.22 4.30
C TYR A 68 -15.63 -6.94 5.62
N ALA A 69 -16.90 -6.98 6.04
CA ALA A 69 -17.36 -7.68 7.23
C ALA A 69 -17.68 -9.16 6.91
N PHE A 70 -17.40 -10.05 7.86
CA PHE A 70 -17.69 -11.47 7.77
C PHE A 70 -18.38 -11.96 9.04
N ASP A 71 -19.27 -12.95 8.90
CA ASP A 71 -19.88 -13.64 10.05
C ASP A 71 -18.98 -14.79 10.58
N SER A 72 -19.45 -15.46 11.64
CA SER A 72 -18.73 -16.57 12.28
C SER A 72 -18.57 -17.81 11.40
N SER A 73 -19.36 -17.93 10.33
CA SER A 73 -19.24 -18.98 9.32
C SER A 73 -18.33 -18.57 8.15
N GLY A 74 -17.79 -17.35 8.18
CA GLY A 74 -16.92 -16.80 7.13
C GLY A 74 -17.69 -16.29 5.90
N VAL A 75 -18.99 -16.05 6.00
CA VAL A 75 -19.79 -15.47 4.91
C VAL A 75 -19.55 -13.96 4.86
N ASN A 76 -19.32 -13.42 3.66
CA ASN A 76 -19.16 -11.98 3.45
C ASN A 76 -20.52 -11.28 3.61
N LEU A 77 -20.60 -10.38 4.59
CA LEU A 77 -21.78 -9.59 4.89
C LEU A 77 -21.89 -8.33 4.03
N GLY A 78 -20.75 -7.82 3.54
CA GLY A 78 -20.67 -6.64 2.70
C GLY A 78 -19.50 -5.71 3.04
N GLU A 79 -19.38 -4.63 2.27
CA GLU A 79 -18.35 -3.62 2.48
C GLU A 79 -18.66 -2.76 3.72
N ILE A 80 -17.62 -2.41 4.47
CA ILE A 80 -17.68 -1.47 5.59
C ILE A 80 -17.33 -0.09 5.04
N THR A 81 -18.28 0.84 5.11
CA THR A 81 -18.14 2.19 4.56
C THR A 81 -18.58 3.25 5.57
N LYS A 82 -18.19 4.49 5.30
CA LYS A 82 -18.67 5.66 6.06
C LYS A 82 -20.18 5.86 5.91
N SER A 83 -20.76 5.60 4.73
CA SER A 83 -22.20 5.68 4.52
C SER A 83 -22.97 4.64 5.33
N GLY A 84 -22.34 3.52 5.67
CA GLY A 84 -22.88 2.53 6.61
C GLY A 84 -22.75 2.87 8.09
N GLY A 85 -22.33 4.09 8.44
CA GLY A 85 -22.23 4.55 9.83
C GLY A 85 -20.91 4.18 10.54
N TYR A 86 -19.93 3.64 9.81
CA TYR A 86 -18.62 3.27 10.36
C TYR A 86 -17.59 4.39 10.17
N THR A 87 -16.63 4.49 11.09
CA THR A 87 -15.43 5.31 10.90
C THR A 87 -14.25 4.41 10.58
N LEU A 88 -13.59 4.64 9.44
CA LEU A 88 -12.40 3.89 9.04
C LEU A 88 -11.16 4.78 9.19
N SER A 89 -10.20 4.33 9.98
CA SER A 89 -8.88 4.96 10.12
C SER A 89 -7.83 4.02 9.55
N TRP A 90 -7.12 4.48 8.52
CA TRP A 90 -6.11 3.69 7.81
C TRP A 90 -4.71 4.14 8.22
N THR A 91 -3.86 3.17 8.56
CA THR A 91 -2.43 3.38 8.79
C THR A 91 -1.66 2.58 7.76
N VAL A 92 -0.70 3.21 7.08
CA VAL A 92 0.13 2.58 6.06
C VAL A 92 1.58 2.94 6.33
N GLU A 93 2.44 1.93 6.44
CA GLU A 93 3.87 2.10 6.61
C GLU A 93 4.58 1.57 5.36
N VAL A 94 5.39 2.41 4.73
CA VAL A 94 6.17 2.06 3.55
C VAL A 94 7.66 2.23 3.83
N ALA A 95 8.47 1.32 3.30
CA ALA A 95 9.92 1.37 3.44
C ALA A 95 10.61 0.96 2.14
N ASN A 96 11.70 1.64 1.80
CA ASN A 96 12.59 1.24 0.73
C ASN A 96 13.91 0.74 1.33
N LYS A 97 14.11 -0.58 1.34
CA LYS A 97 15.34 -1.21 1.87
C LYS A 97 16.34 -1.57 0.77
N LYS A 98 16.14 -1.11 -0.48
CA LYS A 98 16.96 -1.51 -1.63
C LYS A 98 18.45 -1.20 -1.43
N ALA A 99 18.79 -0.06 -0.87
CA ALA A 99 20.19 0.35 -0.66
C ALA A 99 20.88 -0.40 0.49
N ALA A 100 20.09 -0.92 1.44
CA ALA A 100 20.58 -1.66 2.60
C ALA A 100 20.60 -3.18 2.39
N TRP A 101 20.34 -3.64 1.17
CA TRP A 101 20.23 -5.06 0.83
C TRP A 101 21.50 -5.60 0.15
N VAL A 102 21.55 -6.91 -0.04
CA VAL A 102 22.61 -7.60 -0.79
C VAL A 102 22.53 -7.31 -2.29
N VAL A 103 23.66 -7.44 -2.98
CA VAL A 103 23.77 -7.31 -4.44
C VAL A 103 22.99 -8.45 -5.10
N PHE A 104 22.16 -8.13 -6.10
CA PHE A 104 21.50 -9.14 -6.91
C PHE A 104 22.36 -9.43 -8.13
N ARG A 105 22.78 -10.69 -8.30
CA ARG A 105 23.66 -11.10 -9.41
C ARG A 105 22.97 -11.98 -10.46
N GLY A 106 21.66 -12.15 -10.37
CA GLY A 106 20.89 -13.05 -11.23
C GLY A 106 20.35 -14.24 -10.46
N ILE A 107 19.52 -15.05 -11.13
CA ILE A 107 18.87 -16.22 -10.51
C ILE A 107 19.76 -17.46 -10.47
N ASP A 108 20.75 -17.52 -11.36
CA ASP A 108 21.65 -18.69 -11.52
C ASP A 108 22.95 -18.53 -10.72
N GLU A 109 23.21 -17.34 -10.20
CA GLU A 109 24.36 -17.07 -9.34
C GLU A 109 24.01 -17.34 -7.88
N GLN A 110 24.94 -17.93 -7.13
CA GLN A 110 24.74 -18.20 -5.71
C GLN A 110 24.56 -16.89 -4.95
N GLU A 111 23.55 -16.82 -4.07
CA GLU A 111 23.36 -15.65 -3.22
C GLU A 111 24.61 -15.41 -2.38
N THR A 112 25.13 -14.18 -2.45
CA THR A 112 26.23 -13.72 -1.62
C THR A 112 25.70 -12.71 -0.60
N PHE A 113 26.35 -12.62 0.55
CA PHE A 113 26.03 -11.62 1.57
C PHE A 113 26.69 -10.26 1.32
N GLU A 114 27.14 -10.02 0.08
CA GLU A 114 27.76 -8.75 -0.29
C GLU A 114 26.71 -7.64 -0.32
N LEU A 115 26.88 -6.64 0.54
CA LEU A 115 25.97 -5.49 0.63
C LEU A 115 26.19 -4.52 -0.53
N ARG A 116 25.11 -3.98 -1.10
CA ARG A 116 25.19 -2.99 -2.22
C ARG A 116 26.00 -1.75 -1.89
N ASN A 117 25.97 -1.31 -0.63
CA ASN A 117 26.72 -0.16 -0.14
C ASN A 117 27.64 -0.60 1.02
N ALA A 118 28.45 -1.63 0.82
CA ALA A 118 29.29 -2.23 1.88
C ALA A 118 30.25 -1.23 2.57
N GLY A 119 30.66 -0.16 1.88
CA GLY A 119 31.47 0.92 2.46
C GLY A 119 30.70 1.90 3.35
N VAL A 120 29.36 1.83 3.39
CA VAL A 120 28.52 2.68 4.24
C VAL A 120 28.31 1.99 5.57
N GLN A 121 29.07 2.41 6.58
CA GLN A 121 29.01 1.88 7.93
C GLN A 121 27.68 2.23 8.60
N ARG A 122 27.14 1.34 9.44
CA ARG A 122 26.09 1.72 10.39
C ARG A 122 26.66 2.81 11.29
N TYR A 123 26.03 3.98 11.30
CA TYR A 123 26.31 4.98 12.33
C TYR A 123 26.02 4.35 13.70
N VAL A 124 27.08 3.96 14.41
CA VAL A 124 26.99 3.61 15.83
C VAL A 124 26.95 4.96 16.55
N ARG A 125 25.83 5.33 17.18
CA ARG A 125 25.85 6.42 18.16
C ARG A 125 26.83 6.02 19.25
N GLY A 126 28.04 6.57 19.22
CA GLY A 126 28.91 6.56 20.40
C GLY A 126 28.24 7.33 21.55
N PRO A 127 28.60 7.06 22.81
CA PRO A 127 28.08 7.83 23.93
C PRO A 127 28.48 9.30 23.74
N VAL A 128 27.50 10.20 23.75
CA VAL A 128 27.77 11.64 23.76
C VAL A 128 28.29 11.99 25.16
N ILE A 129 29.60 11.95 25.34
CA ILE A 129 30.26 12.58 26.49
C ILE A 129 30.70 13.96 26.00
N GLY A 130 29.75 14.90 26.03
CA GLY A 130 29.98 16.31 25.76
C GLY A 130 29.46 17.12 26.93
N LEU A 131 30.31 17.32 27.94
CA LEU A 131 30.17 18.41 28.90
C LEU A 131 30.28 19.72 28.12
N VAL A 132 29.21 20.51 28.08
CA VAL A 132 29.29 21.93 27.78
C VAL A 132 28.91 22.67 29.05
N GLN A 133 29.93 23.24 29.66
CA GLN A 133 29.85 24.23 30.73
C GLN A 133 30.36 25.53 30.09
N ILE A 134 29.44 26.40 29.66
CA ILE A 134 29.29 27.82 30.03
C ILE A 134 27.88 28.26 29.66
#